data_AF-A0A354BHR0-F1
#
_entry.id   AF-A0A354BHR0-F1
#
_cell.length_a   1.000
_cell.length_b   1.000
_cell.length_c   1.000
_cell.angle_alpha   90.00
_cell.angle_beta   90.00
_cell.angle_gamma   90.00
#
_symmetry.space_group_name_H-M   'P 1'
#
loop_
_entity.id
_entity.type
_entity.pdbx_description
1 polymer ?
#
loop_
_entity_poly.entity_id
_entity_poly.type
_entity_poly.pdbx_seq_one_letter_code
_entity_poly.pdbx_strand_id
1 'polypeptide(L)'
;MFRKVEQIHLVGIGGAGMSGIAEVLLTMGYTVTGSDLHASETTRRLEELGGRIFIGHQESNVGSAQVVVISSAVAGCNPEVVKAKAMQIPVIPRAEMLAELMRLKFGVAIAGAHGKTTTTSMVATVLAQGDLDPTMVIGGKVNALGSHARLGR
;
A
#
# COMPACT_ATOMS: atom_id res chain seq x y z
N MET A 1 24.16 -10.60 3.06
CA MET A 1 23.19 -10.51 4.17
C MET A 1 22.23 -9.39 3.83
N PHE A 2 21.10 -9.70 3.17
CA PHE A 2 20.12 -8.67 2.81
C PHE A 2 19.42 -8.23 4.10
N ARG A 3 19.48 -6.93 4.40
CA ARG A 3 18.82 -6.33 5.56
C ARG A 3 17.33 -6.65 5.44
N LYS A 4 16.77 -7.38 6.42
CA LYS A 4 15.33 -7.67 6.45
C LYS A 4 14.61 -6.32 6.52
N VAL A 5 13.85 -5.98 5.48
CA VAL A 5 13.00 -4.79 5.49
C VAL A 5 11.84 -5.11 6.43
N GLU A 6 11.70 -4.31 7.47
CA GLU A 6 10.69 -4.42 8.52
C GLU A 6 9.79 -3.18 8.53
N GLN A 7 10.36 -2.00 8.27
CA GLN A 7 9.62 -0.73 8.25
C GLN A 7 9.60 -0.06 6.89
N ILE A 8 8.38 0.21 6.40
CA ILE A 8 8.10 0.87 5.12
C ILE A 8 7.34 2.16 5.38
N HIS A 9 7.72 3.25 4.70
CA HIS A 9 7.03 4.53 4.75
C HIS A 9 6.36 4.84 3.42
N LEU A 10 5.06 5.17 3.43
CA LEU A 10 4.31 5.53 2.23
C LEU A 10 3.96 7.02 2.22
N VAL A 11 4.36 7.73 1.16
CA VAL A 11 4.03 9.15 0.98
C VAL A 11 2.76 9.28 0.14
N GLY A 12 1.73 9.94 0.68
CA GLY A 12 0.39 9.97 0.10
C GLY A 12 -0.37 8.65 0.33
N ILE A 13 -0.29 8.13 1.56
CA ILE A 13 -0.77 6.79 1.93
C ILE A 13 -2.30 6.62 1.81
N GLY A 14 -3.06 7.72 1.91
CA GLY A 14 -4.52 7.73 1.73
C GLY A 14 -4.97 7.67 0.28
N GLY A 15 -4.05 7.85 -0.67
CA GLY A 15 -4.35 7.84 -2.11
C GLY A 15 -4.83 6.48 -2.64
N ALA A 16 -5.64 6.52 -3.70
CA ALA A 16 -6.15 5.33 -4.38
C ALA A 16 -4.99 4.44 -4.87
N GLY A 17 -4.94 3.20 -4.37
CA GLY A 17 -3.89 2.22 -4.67
C GLY A 17 -2.67 2.25 -3.74
N MET A 18 -2.40 3.37 -3.05
CA MET A 18 -1.39 3.40 -1.97
C MET A 18 -1.95 2.75 -0.70
N SER A 19 -3.20 3.07 -0.36
CA SER A 19 -3.89 2.53 0.81
C SER A 19 -4.03 1.00 0.76
N GLY A 20 -4.34 0.43 -0.40
CA GLY A 20 -4.43 -1.02 -0.57
C GLY A 20 -3.07 -1.72 -0.37
N ILE A 21 -1.98 -1.10 -0.82
CA ILE A 21 -0.63 -1.62 -0.58
C ILE A 21 -0.28 -1.55 0.91
N ALA A 22 -0.57 -0.42 1.57
CA ALA A 22 -0.36 -0.26 3.00
C ALA A 22 -1.12 -1.30 3.83
N GLU A 23 -2.39 -1.54 3.52
CA GLU A 23 -3.25 -2.53 4.20
C GLU A 23 -2.70 -3.95 4.05
N VAL A 24 -2.24 -4.34 2.86
CA VAL A 24 -1.59 -5.64 2.65
C VAL A 24 -0.30 -5.75 3.46
N LEU A 25 0.56 -4.73 3.43
CA LEU A 25 1.81 -4.72 4.19
C LEU A 25 1.57 -4.85 5.70
N LEU A 26 0.62 -4.09 6.26
CA LEU A 26 0.23 -4.19 7.67
C LEU A 26 -0.22 -5.61 8.02
N THR A 27 -1.05 -6.19 7.17
CA THR A 27 -1.60 -7.53 7.41
C THR A 27 -0.54 -8.63 7.29
N MET A 28 0.49 -8.41 6.47
CA MET A 28 1.67 -9.28 6.39
C MET A 28 2.64 -9.10 7.57
N GLY A 29 2.35 -8.19 8.50
CA GLY A 29 3.14 -7.96 9.71
C GLY A 29 4.31 -6.98 9.54
N TYR A 30 4.36 -6.22 8.44
CA TYR A 30 5.33 -5.14 8.31
C TYR A 30 4.94 -3.95 9.19
N THR A 31 5.94 -3.22 9.67
CA THR A 31 5.72 -1.91 10.29
C THR A 31 5.45 -0.89 9.19
N VAL A 32 4.23 -0.42 9.08
CA VAL A 32 3.85 0.57 8.07
C VAL A 32 3.68 1.94 8.72
N THR A 33 4.36 2.90 8.13
CA THR A 33 4.18 4.32 8.42
C THR A 33 3.76 5.04 7.15
N GLY A 34 3.14 6.20 7.25
CA GLY A 34 2.88 7.00 6.06
C GLY A 34 2.38 8.39 6.35
N SER A 35 2.45 9.23 5.33
CA SER A 35 2.00 10.61 5.40
C SER A 35 0.88 10.86 4.39
N ASP A 36 -0.02 11.79 4.71
CA ASP A 36 -0.97 12.34 3.75
C ASP A 36 -1.26 13.81 4.07
N LEU A 37 -1.74 14.58 3.09
CA LEU A 37 -2.05 16.00 3.30
C LEU A 37 -3.25 16.18 4.24
N HIS A 38 -4.21 15.26 4.19
CA HIS A 38 -5.45 15.36 4.95
C HIS A 38 -5.80 14.04 5.61
N ALA A 39 -6.36 14.11 6.81
CA ALA A 39 -6.99 12.96 7.43
C ALA A 39 -8.22 12.56 6.61
N SER A 40 -8.43 11.26 6.46
CA SER A 40 -9.56 10.66 5.76
C SER A 40 -10.04 9.40 6.47
N GLU A 41 -11.18 8.87 6.04
CA GLU A 41 -11.64 7.55 6.47
C GLU A 41 -10.58 6.47 6.16
N THR A 42 -9.93 6.57 5.00
CA THR A 42 -8.86 5.64 4.59
C THR A 42 -7.67 5.69 5.54
N THR A 43 -7.20 6.88 5.93
CA THR A 43 -6.06 6.99 6.87
C THR A 43 -6.44 6.46 8.25
N ARG A 44 -7.64 6.74 8.73
CA ARG A 44 -8.13 6.22 10.02
C ARG A 44 -8.19 4.69 10.04
N ARG A 45 -8.72 4.08 8.98
CA ARG A 45 -8.71 2.61 8.82
C ARG A 45 -7.31 2.04 8.90
N LEU A 46 -6.32 2.67 8.26
CA LEU A 46 -4.94 2.22 8.31
C LEU A 46 -4.34 2.34 9.72
N GLU A 47 -4.73 3.37 10.49
CA GLU A 47 -4.37 3.48 11.91
C GLU A 47 -4.99 2.37 12.75
N GLU A 48 -6.26 2.05 12.54
CA GLU A 48 -6.95 0.93 13.20
C GLU A 48 -6.30 -0.43 12.92
N LEU A 49 -5.72 -0.57 11.71
CA LEU A 49 -4.93 -1.74 11.31
C LEU A 49 -3.49 -1.75 11.86
N GLY A 50 -3.11 -0.74 12.67
CA GLY A 50 -1.81 -0.64 13.31
C GLY A 50 -0.77 0.22 12.58
N GLY A 51 -1.15 0.89 11.50
CA GLY A 51 -0.30 1.84 10.79
C GLY A 51 -0.08 3.12 11.58
N ARG A 52 1.10 3.73 11.47
CA ARG A 52 1.34 5.07 12.01
C ARG A 52 1.20 6.10 10.90
N ILE A 53 0.19 6.96 10.99
CA ILE A 53 -0.09 7.97 9.97
C ILE A 53 0.29 9.37 10.46
N PHE A 54 0.87 10.16 9.57
CA PHE A 54 1.23 11.56 9.78
C PHE A 54 0.39 12.44 8.85
N ILE A 55 -0.14 13.55 9.38
CA ILE A 55 -0.85 14.53 8.57
C ILE A 55 0.10 15.69 8.23
N GLY A 56 0.22 15.98 6.94
CA GLY A 56 1.21 16.88 6.37
C GLY A 56 2.55 16.18 6.10
N HIS A 57 3.32 16.75 5.17
CA HIS A 57 4.63 16.21 4.79
C HIS A 57 5.77 16.90 5.53
N GLN A 58 6.56 16.13 6.27
CA GLN A 58 7.70 16.63 7.04
C GLN A 58 8.86 15.65 6.99
N GLU A 59 10.10 16.14 6.95
CA GLU A 59 11.29 15.28 6.91
C GLU A 59 11.35 14.27 8.07
N SER A 60 10.85 14.68 9.25
CA SER A 60 10.79 13.85 10.46
C SER A 60 9.90 12.62 10.32
N ASN A 61 8.91 12.64 9.40
CA ASN A 61 7.98 11.52 9.20
C ASN A 61 8.68 10.26 8.67
N VAL A 62 9.81 10.41 7.95
CA VAL A 62 10.59 9.28 7.41
C VAL A 62 11.11 8.39 8.54
N GLY A 63 11.53 8.98 9.66
CA GLY A 63 11.99 8.26 10.85
C GLY A 63 13.02 7.17 10.52
N SER A 64 12.71 5.94 10.94
CA SER A 64 13.52 4.73 10.76
C SER A 64 13.15 3.90 9.52
N ALA A 65 12.43 4.47 8.56
CA ALA A 65 12.01 3.74 7.35
C ALA A 65 13.22 3.16 6.61
N GLN A 66 13.08 1.92 6.14
CA GLN A 66 14.10 1.24 5.34
C GLN A 66 13.80 1.31 3.84
N VAL A 67 12.55 1.62 3.49
CA VAL A 67 12.08 1.88 2.13
C VAL A 67 11.01 2.97 2.20
N VAL A 68 11.06 3.91 1.25
CA VAL A 68 10.00 4.90 1.02
C VAL A 68 9.28 4.57 -0.28
N VAL A 69 7.94 4.50 -0.24
CA VAL A 69 7.09 4.25 -1.41
C VAL A 69 6.34 5.52 -1.76
N ILE A 70 6.41 5.92 -3.02
CA ILE A 70 5.74 7.12 -3.52
C ILE A 70 4.71 6.78 -4.60
N SER A 71 3.63 7.56 -4.66
CA SER A 71 2.76 7.61 -5.83
C SER A 71 3.35 8.53 -6.91
N SER A 72 2.80 8.47 -8.13
CA SER A 72 3.17 9.38 -9.21
C SER A 72 2.80 10.84 -8.94
N ALA A 73 1.91 11.11 -7.96
CA ALA A 73 1.50 12.45 -7.58
C ALA A 73 2.47 13.13 -6.60
N VAL A 74 3.43 12.39 -6.04
CA VAL A 74 4.41 12.94 -5.08
C VAL A 74 5.53 13.63 -5.85
N ALA A 75 5.64 14.94 -5.68
CA ALA A 75 6.70 15.73 -6.28
C ALA A 75 8.09 15.37 -5.70
N GLY A 76 9.13 15.48 -6.54
CA GLY A 76 10.51 15.21 -6.10
C GLY A 76 11.04 16.17 -5.02
N CYS A 77 10.39 17.34 -4.86
CA CYS A 77 10.68 18.31 -3.80
C CYS A 77 9.96 18.02 -2.48
N ASN A 78 9.18 16.94 -2.38
CA ASN A 78 8.57 16.55 -1.12
C ASN A 78 9.64 16.34 -0.04
N PRO A 79 9.51 16.94 1.15
CA PRO A 79 10.54 16.90 2.19
C PRO A 79 10.88 15.46 2.62
N GLU A 80 9.92 14.55 2.64
CA GLU A 80 10.15 13.14 2.99
C GLU A 80 11.00 12.43 1.93
N VAL A 81 10.74 12.72 0.65
CA VAL A 81 11.51 12.14 -0.46
C VAL A 81 12.94 12.68 -0.47
N VAL A 82 13.11 13.98 -0.26
CA VAL A 82 14.42 14.62 -0.16
C VAL A 82 15.21 14.03 1.01
N LYS A 83 14.58 13.92 2.19
CA LYS A 83 15.19 13.36 3.39
C LYS A 83 15.58 11.90 3.21
N ALA A 84 14.70 11.07 2.64
CA ALA A 84 14.97 9.66 2.38
C ALA A 84 16.20 9.49 1.48
N LYS A 85 16.28 10.27 0.39
CA LYS A 85 17.46 10.28 -0.50
C LYS A 85 18.74 10.71 0.22
N ALA A 86 18.68 11.75 1.05
CA ALA A 86 19.83 12.22 1.84
C ALA A 86 20.31 11.16 2.84
N MET A 87 19.40 10.34 3.38
CA MET A 87 19.69 9.21 4.27
C MET A 87 20.04 7.91 3.52
N GLN A 88 20.11 7.95 2.18
CA GLN A 88 20.34 6.78 1.32
C GLN A 88 19.28 5.68 1.52
N ILE A 89 18.06 6.06 1.93
CA ILE A 89 16.91 5.17 1.98
C ILE A 89 16.34 5.06 0.55
N PRO A 90 16.14 3.84 0.01
CA PRO A 90 15.57 3.67 -1.32
C PRO A 90 14.16 4.24 -1.40
N VAL A 91 13.92 5.05 -2.44
CA VAL A 91 12.62 5.60 -2.78
C VAL A 91 12.13 4.89 -4.04
N ILE A 92 11.07 4.09 -3.92
CA ILE A 92 10.54 3.29 -5.03
C ILE A 92 9.11 3.72 -5.40
N PRO A 93 8.72 3.60 -6.67
CA PRO A 93 7.35 3.87 -7.08
C PRO A 93 6.39 2.78 -6.59
N ARG A 94 5.13 3.17 -6.38
CA ARG A 94 4.01 2.28 -6.03
C ARG A 94 3.97 0.97 -6.83
N ALA A 95 4.20 1.06 -8.14
CA ALA A 95 4.13 -0.10 -9.04
C ALA A 95 5.22 -1.15 -8.75
N GLU A 96 6.42 -0.71 -8.34
CA GLU A 96 7.51 -1.61 -7.97
C GLU A 96 7.20 -2.32 -6.65
N MET A 97 6.69 -1.60 -5.65
CA MET A 97 6.23 -2.21 -4.40
C MET A 97 5.11 -3.26 -4.65
N LEU A 98 4.16 -2.95 -5.53
CA LEU A 98 3.12 -3.91 -5.90
C LEU A 98 3.70 -5.16 -6.58
N ALA A 99 4.70 -5.00 -7.46
CA ALA A 99 5.37 -6.12 -8.10
C ALA A 99 6.09 -7.02 -7.07
N GLU A 100 6.74 -6.43 -6.07
CA GLU A 100 7.38 -7.19 -4.98
C GLU A 100 6.37 -7.95 -4.14
N LEU A 101 5.23 -7.35 -3.80
CA LEU A 101 4.13 -8.05 -3.12
C LEU A 101 3.64 -9.26 -3.93
N MET A 102 3.53 -9.12 -5.25
CA MET A 102 3.12 -10.21 -6.14
C MET A 102 4.14 -11.36 -6.20
N ARG A 103 5.43 -11.12 -5.89
CA ARG A 103 6.45 -12.19 -5.84
C ARG A 103 6.34 -13.07 -4.60
N LEU A 104 5.71 -12.58 -3.53
CA LEU A 104 5.64 -13.29 -2.24
C LEU A 104 4.54 -14.36 -2.21
N LYS A 105 3.60 -14.35 -3.16
CA LYS A 105 2.44 -15.24 -3.22
C LYS A 105 2.12 -15.62 -4.68
N PHE A 106 1.18 -16.53 -4.88
CA PHE A 106 0.62 -16.77 -6.21
C PHE A 106 -0.20 -15.56 -6.66
N GLY A 107 0.36 -14.77 -7.59
CA GLY A 107 -0.25 -13.52 -8.05
C GLY A 107 -1.12 -13.70 -9.30
N VAL A 108 -2.34 -13.16 -9.27
CA VAL A 108 -3.21 -13.04 -10.45
C VAL A 108 -3.36 -11.57 -10.82
N ALA A 109 -2.81 -11.18 -11.98
CA ALA A 109 -2.93 -9.82 -12.51
C ALA A 109 -4.07 -9.71 -13.51
N ILE A 110 -4.99 -8.78 -13.28
CA ILE A 110 -6.09 -8.48 -14.19
C ILE A 110 -5.85 -7.14 -14.89
N ALA A 111 -5.57 -7.20 -16.18
CA ALA A 111 -5.29 -6.05 -17.03
C ALA A 111 -6.40 -5.82 -18.07
N GLY A 112 -6.44 -4.63 -18.66
CA GLY A 112 -7.41 -4.24 -19.69
C GLY A 112 -7.84 -2.78 -19.59
N ALA A 113 -8.37 -2.20 -20.66
CA ALA A 113 -8.87 -0.82 -20.65
C ALA A 113 -10.11 -0.69 -19.74
N HIS A 114 -11.04 -1.64 -19.85
CA HIS A 114 -12.29 -1.69 -19.09
C HIS A 114 -12.45 -3.02 -18.35
N GLY A 115 -13.41 -3.10 -17.41
CA GLY A 115 -13.77 -4.36 -16.74
C GLY A 115 -12.85 -4.82 -15.61
N LYS A 116 -11.62 -4.33 -15.49
CA LYS A 116 -10.62 -4.73 -14.47
C LYS A 116 -11.21 -4.91 -13.07
N THR A 117 -11.78 -3.85 -12.48
CA THR A 117 -12.31 -3.86 -11.12
C THR A 117 -13.42 -4.90 -10.93
N THR A 118 -14.33 -5.01 -11.90
CA THR A 118 -15.42 -5.98 -11.88
C THR A 118 -14.87 -7.40 -11.95
N THR A 119 -13.98 -7.67 -12.90
CA THR A 119 -13.36 -8.99 -13.07
C THR A 119 -12.52 -9.37 -11.85
N THR A 120 -11.77 -8.44 -11.25
CA THR A 120 -11.01 -8.70 -10.02
C THR A 120 -11.94 -9.07 -8.87
N SER A 121 -13.07 -8.36 -8.73
CA SER A 121 -14.06 -8.67 -7.70
C SER A 121 -14.71 -10.03 -7.91
N MET A 122 -15.03 -10.40 -9.16
CA MET A 122 -15.59 -11.72 -9.49
C MET A 122 -14.60 -12.85 -9.19
N VAL A 123 -13.34 -12.71 -9.62
CA VAL A 123 -12.28 -13.70 -9.35
C VAL A 123 -12.07 -13.87 -7.85
N ALA A 124 -11.97 -12.77 -7.10
CA ALA A 124 -11.81 -12.83 -5.65
C ALA A 124 -13.01 -13.51 -4.96
N THR A 125 -14.24 -13.23 -5.44
CA THR A 125 -15.46 -13.85 -4.90
C THR A 125 -15.48 -15.36 -5.14
N VAL A 126 -15.15 -15.81 -6.36
CA VAL A 126 -15.12 -17.25 -6.69
C VAL A 126 -14.07 -17.97 -5.86
N LEU A 127 -12.86 -17.41 -5.74
CA LEU A 127 -11.79 -17.99 -4.92
C LEU A 127 -12.19 -18.05 -3.44
N ALA A 128 -12.83 -17.00 -2.91
CA ALA A 128 -13.32 -16.99 -1.53
C ALA A 128 -14.42 -18.04 -1.28
N GLN A 129 -15.32 -18.25 -2.23
CA GLN A 129 -16.35 -19.30 -2.16
C GLN A 129 -15.76 -20.73 -2.29
N GLY A 130 -14.56 -20.85 -2.85
CA GLY A 130 -13.80 -22.09 -2.89
C GLY A 130 -12.91 -22.31 -1.67
N ASP A 131 -13.12 -21.57 -0.57
CA ASP A 131 -12.31 -21.61 0.65
C ASP A 131 -10.80 -21.34 0.46
N LEU A 132 -10.43 -20.65 -0.63
CA LEU A 132 -9.05 -20.27 -0.94
C LEU A 132 -8.66 -18.89 -0.39
N ASP A 133 -9.62 -18.18 0.22
CA ASP A 133 -9.46 -16.89 0.91
C ASP A 133 -8.38 -15.99 0.25
N PRO A 134 -8.65 -15.38 -0.91
CA PRO A 134 -7.62 -14.66 -1.65
C PRO A 134 -7.30 -13.31 -1.03
N THR A 135 -6.03 -12.90 -1.12
CA THR A 135 -5.66 -11.48 -0.94
C THR A 135 -5.92 -10.70 -2.21
N MET A 136 -6.65 -9.59 -2.12
CA MET A 136 -7.06 -8.77 -3.24
C MET A 136 -6.61 -7.32 -3.05
N VAL A 137 -6.08 -6.68 -4.10
CA VAL A 137 -5.75 -5.25 -4.14
C VAL A 137 -6.45 -4.63 -5.34
N ILE A 138 -7.35 -3.67 -5.12
CA ILE A 138 -8.09 -2.97 -6.17
C ILE A 138 -7.87 -1.46 -6.09
N GLY A 139 -7.75 -0.81 -7.24
CA GLY A 139 -7.63 0.65 -7.35
C GLY A 139 -8.91 1.45 -7.00
N GLY A 140 -9.84 0.89 -6.22
CA GLY A 140 -11.15 1.46 -5.87
C GLY A 140 -11.86 0.62 -4.79
N LYS A 141 -12.81 1.20 -4.04
CA LYS A 141 -13.58 0.49 -3.00
C LYS A 141 -14.50 -0.55 -3.65
N VAL A 142 -14.53 -1.78 -3.15
CA VAL A 142 -15.53 -2.77 -3.58
C VAL A 142 -16.70 -2.76 -2.59
N ASN A 143 -17.90 -2.42 -3.08
CA ASN A 143 -19.11 -2.27 -2.25
C ASN A 143 -19.51 -3.53 -1.48
N ALA A 144 -19.09 -4.72 -1.92
CA ALA A 144 -19.37 -5.97 -1.20
C ALA A 144 -18.44 -6.24 0.00
N LEU A 145 -17.33 -5.51 0.13
CA LEU A 145 -16.28 -5.75 1.13
C LEU A 145 -15.96 -4.52 2.00
N GLY A 146 -16.42 -3.32 1.61
CA GLY A 146 -16.21 -2.08 2.37
C GLY A 146 -14.77 -1.56 2.38
N SER A 147 -13.83 -2.21 1.69
CA SER A 147 -12.40 -1.87 1.69
C SER A 147 -11.77 -1.88 0.29
N HIS A 148 -10.54 -1.34 0.19
CA HIS A 148 -9.71 -1.37 -1.03
C HIS A 148 -8.88 -2.65 -1.18
N ALA A 149 -8.74 -3.40 -0.09
CA ALA A 149 -8.08 -4.69 -0.06
C ALA A 149 -8.76 -5.62 0.94
N ARG A 150 -8.76 -6.92 0.66
CA ARG A 150 -9.14 -7.97 1.61
C ARG A 150 -8.01 -8.97 1.61
N LEU A 151 -7.46 -9.28 2.77
CA LEU A 151 -6.57 -10.42 2.92
C LEU A 151 -7.42 -11.69 2.98
N GLY A 152 -6.88 -12.77 2.46
CA GLY A 152 -7.25 -14.07 2.95
C GLY A 152 -6.04 -14.99 3.16
N ARG A 153 -6.30 -16.11 3.83
CA ARG A 153 -5.31 -17.02 4.43
C ARG A 153 -4.42 -17.78 3.44
#